data_AF-A0A0E0DPY2-F1
#
_entry.id   AF-A0A0E0DPY2-F1
#
_cell.length_a   1.000
_cell.length_b   1.000
_cell.length_c   1.000
_cell.angle_alpha   90.00
_cell.angle_beta   90.00
_cell.angle_gamma   90.00
#
_symmetry.space_group_name_H-M   'P 1'
#
loop_
_entity.id
_entity.type
_entity.pdbx_description
1 polymer ?
#
loop_
_entity_poly.entity_id
_entity_poly.type
_entity_poly.pdbx_seq_one_letter_code
_entity_poly.pdbx_strand_id
1 'polypeptide(L)'
;MLIGGAAREAAILGFHITPLFSYYAYHGPIFRVMVQLHNGKQDGISNYGFICHCKSCGQSRTFGFDELGQITCGCADKIDPDSITVVGPLWTGPLHDTTFLTEMLSLATEWGWANTIENGVSLEKLLDTMIEESDSRLPPGYIRLDEIASRAKVNSPPLGTLINSLRKEGYAACRSHIGANAIKTNCPIECCLDVAQEIRNLR
;
A
#
# COMPACT_ATOMS: atom_id res chain seq x y z
N MET A 1 -5.94 5.34 8.80
CA MET A 1 -6.64 6.16 9.82
C MET A 1 -5.72 6.57 10.97
N LEU A 2 -5.03 5.65 11.66
CA LEU A 2 -4.17 5.96 12.82
C LEU A 2 -3.16 7.09 12.57
N ILE A 3 -2.31 6.96 11.55
CA ILE A 3 -1.33 7.98 11.17
C ILE A 3 -2.01 9.31 10.81
N GLY A 4 -3.14 9.26 10.09
CA GLY A 4 -3.90 10.45 9.73
C GLY A 4 -4.43 11.21 10.94
N GLY A 5 -4.87 10.51 11.99
CA GLY A 5 -5.25 11.13 13.26
C GLY A 5 -4.06 11.81 13.94
N ALA A 6 -2.92 11.11 14.05
CA ALA A 6 -1.70 11.67 14.62
C ALA A 6 -1.19 12.90 13.84
N ALA A 7 -1.24 12.86 12.50
CA ALA A 7 -0.86 13.97 11.64
C ALA A 7 -1.74 15.19 11.86
N ARG A 8 -3.06 15.00 11.99
CA ARG A 8 -4.01 16.07 12.28
C ARG A 8 -3.70 16.75 13.61
N GLU A 9 -3.50 15.98 14.67
CA GLU A 9 -3.20 16.53 16.00
C GLU A 9 -1.85 17.25 16.02
N ALA A 10 -0.82 16.69 15.38
CA ALA A 10 0.48 17.36 15.24
C ALA A 10 0.36 18.71 14.53
N ALA A 11 -0.42 18.76 13.44
CA ALA A 11 -0.64 19.99 12.66
C ALA A 11 -1.31 21.09 13.48
N ILE A 12 -2.29 20.75 14.33
CA ILE A 12 -2.94 21.71 15.26
C ILE A 12 -1.92 22.33 16.21
N LEU A 13 -0.93 21.54 16.64
CA LEU A 13 0.13 21.96 17.56
C LEU A 13 1.31 22.66 16.85
N GLY A 14 1.26 22.86 15.53
CA GLY A 14 2.33 23.51 14.77
C GLY A 14 3.51 22.60 14.42
N PHE A 15 3.30 21.28 14.44
CA PHE A 15 4.25 20.27 14.02
C PHE A 15 3.76 19.54 12.77
N HIS A 16 4.64 18.76 12.14
CA HIS A 16 4.25 17.74 11.17
C HIS A 16 4.92 16.41 11.51
N ILE A 17 4.41 15.32 10.96
CA ILE A 17 4.95 13.98 11.19
C ILE A 17 5.39 13.30 9.90
N THR A 18 6.43 12.49 10.00
CA THR A 18 6.87 11.57 8.95
C THR A 18 6.80 10.14 9.49
N PRO A 19 6.01 9.24 8.89
CA PRO A 19 6.04 7.83 9.25
C PRO A 19 7.39 7.21 8.91
N LEU A 20 8.05 6.62 9.91
CA LEU A 20 9.28 5.84 9.72
C LEU A 20 8.95 4.37 9.45
N PHE A 21 7.89 3.87 10.09
CA PHE A 21 7.45 2.49 10.01
C PHE A 21 5.98 2.35 10.41
N SER A 22 5.28 1.37 9.82
CA SER A 22 3.90 1.03 10.15
C SER A 22 3.69 -0.47 10.01
N TYR A 23 3.27 -1.14 11.07
CA TYR A 23 3.07 -2.58 11.09
C TYR A 23 1.66 -2.94 11.54
N TYR A 24 1.09 -3.91 10.83
CA TYR A 24 -0.18 -4.53 11.14
C TYR A 24 0.03 -6.01 11.49
N ALA A 25 -0.35 -6.41 12.70
CA ALA A 25 -0.34 -7.81 13.13
C ALA A 25 -1.75 -8.42 13.00
N TYR A 26 -1.89 -9.45 12.15
CA TYR A 26 -3.19 -10.09 11.89
C TYR A 26 -3.80 -10.81 13.11
N HIS A 27 -2.97 -11.44 13.96
CA HIS A 27 -3.41 -12.33 15.04
C HIS A 27 -3.90 -11.63 16.32
N GLY A 28 -3.82 -10.31 16.37
CA GLY A 28 -4.48 -9.46 17.34
C GLY A 28 -4.38 -8.08 16.75
N PRO A 29 -5.48 -7.45 16.26
CA PRO A 29 -5.48 -6.35 15.29
C PRO A 29 -4.82 -5.09 15.85
N ILE A 30 -3.49 -5.16 15.96
CA ILE A 30 -2.62 -4.17 16.57
C ILE A 30 -1.95 -3.45 15.42
N PHE A 31 -2.15 -2.15 15.40
CA PHE A 31 -1.45 -1.23 14.53
C PHE A 31 -0.31 -0.60 15.33
N ARG A 32 0.93 -0.81 14.90
CA ARG A 32 2.10 -0.15 15.47
C ARG A 32 2.65 0.82 14.45
N VAL A 33 2.86 2.07 14.86
CA VAL A 33 3.43 3.09 13.99
C VAL A 33 4.56 3.77 14.73
N MET A 34 5.66 4.03 14.03
CA MET A 34 6.72 4.91 14.50
C MET A 34 6.72 6.14 13.60
N VAL A 35 6.64 7.30 14.22
CA VAL A 35 6.56 8.59 13.52
C VAL A 35 7.64 9.51 14.06
N GLN A 36 8.29 10.24 13.17
CA GLN A 36 9.19 11.33 13.52
C GLN A 36 8.39 12.63 13.57
N LEU A 37 8.51 13.37 14.68
CA LEU A 37 7.90 14.69 14.84
C LEU A 37 8.88 15.76 14.38
N HIS A 38 8.41 16.69 13.56
CA HIS A 38 9.20 17.79 13.04
C HIS A 38 8.58 19.13 13.42
N ASN A 39 9.44 20.11 13.74
CA ASN A 39 9.01 21.48 14.03
C ASN A 39 8.62 22.21 12.75
N GLY A 40 7.55 22.99 12.84
CA GLY A 40 7.10 23.87 11.76
C GLY A 40 5.93 23.29 10.98
N LYS A 41 5.44 24.10 10.05
CA LYS A 41 4.35 23.72 9.14
C LYS A 41 4.98 23.20 7.86
N GLN A 42 4.85 21.91 7.60
CA GLN A 42 4.94 21.40 6.23
C GLN A 42 3.67 21.82 5.49
N ASP A 43 3.68 21.79 4.15
CA ASP A 43 2.46 21.78 3.33
C ASP A 43 1.69 20.47 3.58
N GLY A 44 1.21 20.29 4.81
CA GLY A 44 0.74 19.04 5.43
C GLY A 44 -0.61 18.55 4.93
N ILE A 45 -1.05 19.04 3.77
CA ILE A 45 -2.28 18.61 3.10
C ILE A 45 -1.96 17.54 2.05
N SER A 46 -0.74 17.48 1.49
CA SER A 46 -0.44 16.59 0.35
C SER A 46 -0.60 15.10 0.67
N ASN A 47 -0.30 14.69 1.90
CA ASN A 47 -0.36 13.30 2.36
C ASN A 47 -1.57 13.02 3.25
N TYR A 48 -2.54 13.94 3.31
CA TYR A 48 -3.76 13.79 4.09
C TYR A 48 -4.97 13.96 3.18
N GLY A 49 -5.64 12.86 2.85
CA GLY A 49 -6.68 12.86 1.84
C GLY A 49 -7.57 11.63 1.89
N PHE A 50 -8.14 11.29 0.74
CA PHE A 50 -9.15 10.25 0.63
C PHE A 50 -8.66 9.14 -0.31
N ILE A 51 -9.03 7.90 -0.02
CA ILE A 51 -8.89 6.78 -0.94
C ILE A 51 -10.28 6.42 -1.45
N CYS A 52 -10.43 6.41 -2.77
CA CYS A 52 -11.65 5.94 -3.42
C CYS A 52 -11.40 4.58 -4.05
N HIS A 53 -12.33 3.65 -3.84
CA HIS A 53 -12.31 2.33 -4.45
C HIS A 53 -13.59 2.14 -5.26
N CYS A 54 -13.46 1.78 -6.53
CA CYS A 54 -14.60 1.39 -7.36
C CYS A 54 -14.83 -0.11 -7.24
N LYS A 55 -15.96 -0.51 -6.67
CA LYS A 55 -16.35 -1.92 -6.53
C LYS A 55 -16.54 -2.60 -7.89
N SER A 56 -16.95 -1.84 -8.91
CA SER A 56 -17.22 -2.38 -10.25
C SER A 56 -15.95 -2.86 -10.95
N CYS A 57 -14.93 -2.02 -11.10
CA CYS A 57 -13.67 -2.39 -11.78
C CYS A 57 -12.55 -2.82 -10.83
N GLY A 58 -12.60 -2.45 -9.55
CA GLY A 58 -11.55 -2.71 -8.56
C GLY A 58 -10.48 -1.62 -8.47
N GLN A 59 -10.58 -0.55 -9.28
CA GLN A 59 -9.60 0.52 -9.28
C GLN A 59 -9.67 1.33 -7.99
N SER A 60 -8.50 1.57 -7.40
CA SER A 60 -8.32 2.45 -6.25
C SER A 60 -7.53 3.70 -6.66
N ARG A 61 -7.92 4.87 -6.15
CA ARG A 61 -7.24 6.16 -6.40
C ARG A 61 -7.26 7.04 -5.15
N THR A 62 -6.24 7.86 -4.99
CA THR A 62 -6.16 8.88 -3.94
C THR A 62 -6.67 10.21 -4.45
N PHE A 63 -7.28 11.00 -3.55
CA PHE A 63 -7.79 12.34 -3.86
C PHE A 63 -7.47 13.32 -2.74
N GLY A 64 -7.14 14.55 -3.13
CA GLY A 64 -7.05 15.70 -2.24
C GLY A 64 -8.42 16.24 -1.83
N PHE A 65 -8.44 17.23 -0.94
CA PHE A 65 -9.67 17.89 -0.50
C PHE A 65 -10.33 18.73 -1.62
N ASP A 66 -9.52 19.32 -2.49
CA ASP A 66 -9.94 20.11 -3.65
C ASP A 66 -10.54 19.25 -4.77
N GLU A 67 -10.26 17.95 -4.79
CA GLU A 67 -10.73 17.00 -5.79
C GLU A 67 -11.97 16.21 -5.37
N LEU A 68 -12.46 16.36 -4.13
CA LEU A 68 -13.59 15.59 -3.58
C LEU A 68 -14.84 15.64 -4.47
N GLY A 69 -15.16 16.80 -5.04
CA GLY A 69 -16.32 16.97 -5.93
C GLY A 69 -16.14 16.35 -7.32
N GLN A 70 -14.95 15.88 -7.65
CA GLN A 70 -14.57 15.37 -8.98
C GLN A 70 -14.40 13.84 -9.00
N ILE A 71 -14.65 13.18 -7.86
CA ILE A 71 -14.51 11.73 -7.72
C ILE A 71 -15.46 11.03 -8.69
N THR A 72 -14.87 10.38 -9.70
CA THR A 72 -15.57 9.62 -10.72
C THR A 72 -14.71 8.41 -11.12
N CYS A 73 -15.35 7.39 -11.70
CA CYS A 73 -14.65 6.22 -12.22
C CYS A 73 -15.11 5.93 -13.66
N GLY A 74 -14.22 6.02 -14.64
CA GLY A 74 -14.56 5.86 -16.06
C GLY A 74 -14.89 4.44 -16.52
N CYS A 75 -15.03 3.46 -15.63
CA CYS A 75 -15.13 2.04 -16.01
C CYS A 75 -16.52 1.59 -16.49
N ALA A 76 -17.55 2.45 -16.45
CA ALA A 76 -18.89 2.13 -16.94
C ALA A 76 -19.65 3.38 -17.42
N ASP A 77 -20.42 3.24 -18.50
CA ASP A 77 -21.29 4.30 -19.06
C ASP A 77 -22.38 4.77 -18.08
N LYS A 78 -22.73 3.93 -17.10
CA LYS A 78 -23.59 4.24 -15.96
C LYS A 78 -22.91 3.77 -14.69
N ILE A 79 -22.20 4.68 -14.04
CA ILE A 79 -21.72 4.44 -12.68
C ILE A 79 -22.95 4.51 -11.78
N ASP A 80 -23.37 3.37 -11.23
CA ASP A 80 -24.25 3.40 -10.06
C ASP A 80 -23.51 4.16 -8.95
N PRO A 81 -24.05 5.26 -8.39
CA PRO A 81 -23.38 6.04 -7.35
C PRO A 81 -22.89 5.16 -6.18
N ASP A 82 -23.57 4.04 -5.91
CA ASP A 82 -23.25 3.09 -4.83
C ASP A 82 -21.99 2.23 -5.12
N SER A 83 -21.48 2.28 -6.36
CA SER A 83 -20.31 1.51 -6.78
C SER A 83 -18.98 2.13 -6.34
N ILE A 84 -18.94 3.42 -5.99
CA ILE A 84 -17.74 4.10 -5.49
C ILE A 84 -17.82 4.18 -3.97
N THR A 85 -16.75 3.75 -3.30
CA THR A 85 -16.60 3.92 -1.85
C THR A 85 -15.43 4.84 -1.56
N VAL A 86 -15.70 5.91 -0.79
CA VAL A 86 -14.71 6.91 -0.39
C VAL A 86 -14.36 6.69 1.08
N VAL A 87 -13.07 6.61 1.40
CA VAL A 87 -12.55 6.40 2.75
C VAL A 87 -11.58 7.52 3.09
N GLY A 88 -11.83 8.24 4.19
CA GLY A 88 -10.96 9.31 4.66
C GLY A 88 -11.69 10.34 5.53
N PRO A 89 -10.99 11.42 5.91
CA PRO A 89 -9.61 11.70 5.56
C PRO A 89 -8.61 10.81 6.33
N LEU A 90 -7.51 10.44 5.68
CA LEU A 90 -6.47 9.57 6.22
C LEU A 90 -5.11 9.88 5.59
N TRP A 91 -4.05 9.26 6.12
CA TRP A 91 -2.71 9.37 5.57
C TRP A 91 -2.60 8.62 4.23
N THR A 92 -2.29 9.35 3.16
CA THR A 92 -2.12 8.84 1.78
C THR A 92 -0.66 8.82 1.31
N GLY A 93 0.26 9.31 2.15
CA GLY A 93 1.69 9.30 1.85
C GLY A 93 2.40 7.99 2.17
N PRO A 94 3.75 7.96 2.07
CA PRO A 94 4.57 6.81 2.43
C PRO A 94 4.34 6.34 3.88
N LEU A 95 4.39 5.03 4.08
CA LEU A 95 4.23 4.41 5.41
C LEU A 95 5.58 4.05 6.07
N HIS A 96 6.65 4.11 5.28
CA HIS A 96 7.96 3.58 5.60
C HIS A 96 9.03 4.53 5.08
N ASP A 97 10.09 4.68 5.86
CA ASP A 97 11.32 5.31 5.42
C ASP A 97 12.38 4.23 5.12
N THR A 98 12.87 4.20 3.88
CA THR A 98 13.79 3.16 3.39
C THR A 98 15.10 3.14 4.19
N THR A 99 15.64 4.31 4.49
CA THR A 99 16.91 4.45 5.22
C THR A 99 16.74 3.91 6.64
N PHE A 100 15.69 4.35 7.34
CA PHE A 100 15.38 3.90 8.69
C PHE A 100 15.13 2.38 8.76
N LEU A 101 14.40 1.82 7.80
CA LEU A 101 14.16 0.38 7.74
C LEU A 101 15.43 -0.42 7.48
N THR A 102 16.32 0.08 6.63
CA THR A 102 17.61 -0.56 6.32
C THR A 102 18.52 -0.55 7.55
N GLU A 103 18.57 0.56 8.29
CA GLU A 103 19.29 0.64 9.56
C GLU A 103 18.71 -0.32 10.61
N MET A 104 17.38 -0.40 10.70
CA MET A 104 16.70 -1.32 11.61
C MET A 104 17.01 -2.80 11.27
N LEU A 105 17.12 -3.14 9.98
CA LEU A 105 17.53 -4.47 9.53
C LEU A 105 19.00 -4.78 9.87
N SER A 106 19.90 -3.80 9.71
CA SER A 106 21.31 -3.95 10.11
C SER A 106 21.43 -4.24 11.60
N LEU A 107 20.77 -3.44 12.43
CA LEU A 107 20.75 -3.62 13.89
C LEU A 107 20.14 -4.97 14.30
N ALA A 108 19.04 -5.37 13.67
CA ALA A 108 18.44 -6.68 13.91
C ALA A 108 19.40 -7.84 13.57
N THR A 109 20.23 -7.67 12.55
CA THR A 109 21.25 -8.67 12.18
C THR A 109 22.38 -8.71 13.21
N GLU A 110 22.91 -7.55 13.61
CA GLU A 110 23.96 -7.41 14.62
C GLU A 110 23.55 -8.00 15.97
N TRP A 111 22.29 -7.80 16.36
CA TRP A 111 21.73 -8.34 17.61
C TRP A 111 21.28 -9.81 17.51
N GLY A 112 21.38 -10.42 16.33
CA GLY A 112 20.98 -11.81 16.10
C GLY A 112 19.47 -12.05 16.05
N TRP A 113 18.66 -11.00 15.86
CA TRP A 113 17.20 -11.06 15.78
C TRP A 113 16.66 -11.28 14.36
N ALA A 114 17.48 -11.09 13.32
CA ALA A 114 17.07 -11.21 11.92
C ALA A 114 16.38 -12.56 11.60
N ASN A 115 16.86 -13.64 12.21
CA ASN A 115 16.32 -14.99 12.04
C ASN A 115 15.15 -15.33 12.98
N THR A 116 14.68 -14.39 13.80
CA THR A 116 13.50 -14.60 14.64
C THR A 116 12.28 -14.79 13.74
N ILE A 117 11.62 -15.93 13.89
CA ILE A 117 10.44 -16.28 13.11
C ILE A 117 9.21 -16.09 13.98
N GLU A 118 8.32 -15.21 13.53
CA GLU A 118 6.97 -15.08 14.07
C GLU A 118 5.96 -15.24 12.94
N ASN A 119 4.86 -15.97 13.20
CA ASN A 119 3.80 -16.21 12.21
C ASN A 119 4.29 -16.76 10.85
N GLY A 120 5.39 -17.52 10.86
CA GLY A 120 5.97 -18.14 9.66
C GLY A 120 6.81 -17.20 8.79
N VAL A 121 7.08 -15.97 9.22
CA VAL A 121 7.93 -14.99 8.52
C VAL A 121 9.09 -14.61 9.42
N SER A 122 10.32 -14.59 8.89
CA SER A 122 11.48 -14.08 9.63
C SER A 122 11.44 -12.56 9.69
N LEU A 123 12.01 -11.98 10.76
CA LEU A 123 12.13 -10.53 10.89
C LEU A 123 12.84 -9.91 9.68
N GLU A 124 13.89 -10.55 9.19
CA GLU A 124 14.60 -10.16 7.95
C GLU A 124 13.63 -10.04 6.76
N LYS A 125 12.85 -11.09 6.46
CA LYS A 125 11.90 -11.09 5.34
C LYS A 125 10.79 -10.05 5.50
N LEU A 126 10.36 -9.80 6.73
CA LEU A 126 9.37 -8.76 7.02
C LEU A 126 9.96 -7.39 6.70
N LEU A 127 11.16 -7.08 7.19
CA LEU A 127 11.82 -5.80 6.94
C LEU A 127 12.15 -5.62 5.46
N ASP A 128 12.66 -6.64 4.78
CA ASP A 128 12.89 -6.60 3.33
C ASP A 128 11.60 -6.27 2.55
N THR A 129 10.47 -6.89 2.95
CA THR A 129 9.16 -6.58 2.33
C THR A 129 8.79 -5.12 2.56
N MET A 130 9.00 -4.60 3.76
CA MET A 130 8.66 -3.21 4.09
C MET A 130 9.60 -2.20 3.41
N ILE A 131 10.85 -2.58 3.15
CA ILE A 131 11.82 -1.83 2.35
C ILE A 131 11.38 -1.81 0.87
N GLU A 132 10.86 -2.91 0.32
CA GLU A 132 10.27 -2.86 -1.02
C GLU A 132 9.01 -1.98 -1.05
N GLU A 133 8.19 -2.01 0.00
CA GLU A 133 6.98 -1.21 0.13
C GLU A 133 7.23 0.30 0.33
N SER A 134 8.46 0.72 0.63
CA SER A 134 8.82 2.13 0.77
C SER A 134 9.12 2.84 -0.55
N ASP A 135 9.02 2.13 -1.68
CA ASP A 135 9.17 2.74 -3.02
C ASP A 135 8.13 3.86 -3.22
N SER A 136 8.63 5.08 -3.42
CA SER A 136 7.84 6.30 -3.63
C SER A 136 6.85 6.24 -4.80
N ARG A 137 7.04 5.32 -5.75
CA ARG A 137 6.13 5.13 -6.89
C ARG A 137 4.87 4.35 -6.51
N LEU A 138 4.88 3.63 -5.38
CA LEU A 138 3.76 2.81 -4.96
C LEU A 138 2.65 3.66 -4.33
N PRO A 139 1.40 3.53 -4.79
CA PRO A 139 0.27 4.19 -4.15
C PRO A 139 -0.08 3.53 -2.81
N PRO A 140 -0.82 4.24 -1.93
CA PRO A 140 -1.33 3.63 -0.71
C PRO A 140 -2.38 2.55 -1.03
N GLY A 141 -2.48 1.57 -0.13
CA GLY A 141 -3.36 0.42 -0.29
C GLY A 141 -2.63 -0.80 -0.83
N TYR A 142 -3.39 -1.84 -1.18
CA TYR A 142 -2.92 -3.08 -1.77
C TYR A 142 -4.08 -3.70 -2.56
N ILE A 143 -3.75 -4.60 -3.48
CA ILE A 143 -4.71 -5.41 -4.22
C ILE A 143 -4.51 -6.84 -3.77
N ARG A 144 -5.60 -7.58 -3.51
CA ARG A 144 -5.48 -9.00 -3.19
C ARG A 144 -5.41 -9.81 -4.47
N LEU A 145 -4.57 -10.84 -4.47
CA LEU A 145 -4.36 -11.71 -5.62
C LEU A 145 -5.63 -12.47 -6.02
N ASP A 146 -6.47 -12.86 -5.05
CA ASP A 146 -7.77 -13.49 -5.30
C ASP A 146 -8.75 -12.54 -6.00
N GLU A 147 -8.69 -11.24 -5.70
CA GLU A 147 -9.46 -10.23 -6.42
C GLU A 147 -9.00 -10.13 -7.89
N ILE A 148 -7.70 -10.06 -8.15
CA ILE A 148 -7.14 -10.03 -9.52
C ILE A 148 -7.57 -11.28 -10.29
N ALA A 149 -7.39 -12.46 -9.70
CA ALA A 149 -7.72 -13.73 -10.34
C ALA A 149 -9.22 -13.85 -10.66
N SER A 150 -10.07 -13.47 -9.69
CA SER A 150 -11.53 -13.48 -9.84
C SER A 150 -11.98 -12.54 -10.97
N ARG A 151 -11.48 -11.29 -10.98
CA ARG A 151 -11.81 -10.29 -12.01
C ARG A 151 -11.30 -10.69 -13.39
N ALA A 152 -10.09 -11.24 -13.47
CA ALA A 152 -9.51 -11.72 -14.72
C ALA A 152 -10.12 -13.03 -15.23
N LYS A 153 -10.95 -13.71 -14.41
CA LYS A 153 -11.52 -15.06 -14.69
C LYS A 153 -10.43 -16.10 -14.98
N VAL A 154 -9.37 -16.07 -14.17
CA VAL A 154 -8.23 -17.00 -14.27
C VAL A 154 -7.97 -17.68 -12.93
N ASN A 155 -7.25 -18.81 -12.97
CA ASN A 155 -6.67 -19.38 -11.75
C ASN A 155 -5.60 -18.43 -11.20
N SER A 156 -5.50 -18.36 -9.87
CA SER A 156 -4.54 -17.49 -9.20
C SER A 156 -3.10 -17.75 -9.67
N PRO A 157 -2.44 -16.80 -10.35
CA PRO A 157 -1.05 -16.97 -10.76
C PRO A 157 -0.14 -16.90 -9.53
N PRO A 158 1.06 -17.52 -9.55
CA PRO A 158 2.01 -17.35 -8.46
C PRO A 158 2.37 -15.88 -8.28
N LEU A 159 2.25 -15.37 -7.05
CA LEU A 159 2.43 -13.95 -6.75
C LEU A 159 3.78 -13.40 -7.25
N GLY A 160 4.85 -14.18 -7.11
CA GLY A 160 6.18 -13.79 -7.60
C GLY A 160 6.25 -13.66 -9.13
N THR A 161 5.54 -14.53 -9.87
CA THR A 161 5.48 -14.44 -11.34
C THR A 161 4.72 -13.20 -11.78
N LEU A 162 3.62 -12.86 -11.11
CA LEU A 162 2.86 -11.64 -11.39
C LEU A 162 3.69 -10.38 -11.11
N ILE A 163 4.34 -10.29 -9.94
CA ILE A 163 5.22 -9.17 -9.57
C ILE A 163 6.34 -9.01 -10.59
N ASN A 164 7.02 -10.09 -10.97
CA ASN A 164 8.11 -10.03 -11.94
C ASN A 164 7.64 -9.59 -13.33
N SER A 165 6.43 -9.98 -13.74
CA SER A 165 5.85 -9.58 -15.02
C SER A 165 5.51 -8.09 -15.00
N LEU A 166 4.86 -7.60 -13.93
CA LEU A 166 4.58 -6.16 -13.75
C LEU A 166 5.86 -5.32 -13.73
N ARG A 167 6.93 -5.79 -13.08
CA ARG A 167 8.25 -5.13 -13.08
C ARG A 167 8.86 -5.07 -14.48
N LYS A 168 8.69 -6.11 -15.31
CA LYS A 168 9.17 -6.13 -16.71
C LYS A 168 8.44 -5.11 -17.59
N GLU A 169 7.16 -4.90 -17.33
CA GLU A 169 6.35 -3.86 -17.98
C GLU A 169 6.65 -2.43 -17.48
N GLY A 170 7.60 -2.28 -16.53
CA GLY A 170 8.05 -0.98 -16.02
C GLY A 170 7.27 -0.46 -14.81
N TYR A 171 6.31 -1.22 -14.29
CA TYR A 171 5.57 -0.85 -13.09
C TYR A 171 6.35 -1.13 -11.81
N ALA A 172 6.13 -0.32 -10.78
CA ALA A 172 6.55 -0.65 -9.43
C ALA A 172 5.59 -1.72 -8.90
N ALA A 173 6.12 -2.84 -8.42
CA ALA A 173 5.34 -3.91 -7.82
C ALA A 173 6.13 -4.60 -6.71
N CYS A 174 5.49 -4.87 -5.57
CA CYS A 174 6.07 -5.61 -4.47
C CYS A 174 5.00 -6.40 -3.70
N ARG A 175 5.45 -7.30 -2.82
CA ARG A 175 4.55 -7.93 -1.83
C ARG A 175 4.13 -6.89 -0.79
N SER A 176 3.02 -7.14 -0.11
CA SER A 176 2.63 -6.32 1.04
C SER A 176 2.79 -7.06 2.36
N HIS A 177 3.32 -6.39 3.39
CA HIS A 177 3.38 -6.96 4.74
C HIS A 177 1.99 -7.21 5.34
N ILE A 178 0.93 -6.60 4.79
CA ILE A 178 -0.46 -6.77 5.25
C ILE A 178 -0.96 -8.22 5.06
N GLY A 179 -0.44 -8.94 4.06
CA GLY A 179 -0.84 -10.33 3.85
C GLY A 179 -0.07 -11.05 2.74
N ALA A 180 0.05 -12.37 2.88
CA ALA A 180 0.83 -13.21 1.96
C ALA A 180 0.36 -13.17 0.48
N ASN A 181 -0.93 -12.88 0.25
CA ASN A 181 -1.57 -12.80 -1.06
C ASN A 181 -1.89 -11.36 -1.47
N ALA A 182 -1.19 -10.37 -0.92
CA ALA A 182 -1.37 -8.97 -1.25
C ALA A 182 -0.21 -8.43 -2.09
N ILE A 183 -0.54 -7.68 -3.14
CA ILE A 183 0.40 -6.96 -4.00
C ILE A 183 0.19 -5.47 -3.84
N LYS A 184 1.27 -4.70 -3.79
CA LYS A 184 1.24 -3.26 -4.03
C LYS A 184 1.82 -2.98 -5.40
N THR A 185 1.14 -2.15 -6.18
CA THR A 185 1.62 -1.74 -7.49
C THR A 185 1.02 -0.40 -7.90
N ASN A 186 1.75 0.35 -8.72
CA ASN A 186 1.22 1.53 -9.42
C ASN A 186 0.55 1.18 -10.75
N CYS A 187 0.51 -0.10 -11.12
CA CYS A 187 -0.20 -0.59 -12.28
C CYS A 187 -1.72 -0.45 -12.09
N PRO A 188 -2.46 0.12 -13.06
CA PRO A 188 -3.92 0.10 -13.05
C PRO A 188 -4.47 -1.32 -12.96
N ILE A 189 -5.65 -1.48 -12.34
CA ILE A 189 -6.24 -2.82 -12.14
C ILE A 189 -6.43 -3.54 -13.46
N GLU A 190 -6.86 -2.84 -14.52
CA GLU A 190 -7.10 -3.40 -15.86
C GLU A 190 -5.84 -4.06 -16.42
N CYS A 191 -4.70 -3.36 -16.39
CA CYS A 191 -3.43 -3.89 -16.83
C CYS A 191 -2.95 -5.05 -15.93
N CYS A 192 -3.25 -5.04 -14.63
CA CYS A 192 -3.00 -6.20 -13.76
C CYS A 192 -3.81 -7.44 -14.19
N LEU A 193 -5.04 -7.26 -14.69
CA LEU A 193 -5.86 -8.36 -15.19
C LEU A 193 -5.27 -8.94 -16.48
N ASP A 194 -4.83 -8.07 -17.39
CA ASP A 194 -4.22 -8.47 -18.67
C ASP A 194 -2.96 -9.32 -18.44
N VAL A 195 -2.04 -8.84 -17.58
CA VAL A 195 -0.83 -9.59 -17.22
C VAL A 195 -1.17 -10.93 -16.56
N ALA A 196 -2.21 -11.00 -15.73
CA ALA A 196 -2.65 -12.25 -15.13
C ALA A 196 -3.19 -13.24 -16.18
N GLN A 197 -3.87 -12.76 -17.22
CA GLN A 197 -4.35 -13.58 -18.34
C GLN A 197 -3.20 -14.07 -19.23
N GLU A 198 -2.21 -13.24 -19.49
CA GLU A 198 -1.01 -13.62 -20.26
C GLU A 198 -0.22 -14.73 -19.57
N ILE A 199 -0.01 -14.63 -18.24
CA ILE A 199 0.67 -15.66 -17.46
C ILE A 199 -0.06 -17.02 -17.56
N ARG A 200 -1.39 -17.01 -17.65
CA ARG A 200 -2.17 -18.23 -17.86
C ARG A 200 -1.93 -18.81 -19.25
N ASN A 201 -1.89 -17.98 -20.29
CA ASN A 201 -1.73 -18.42 -21.67
C ASN A 201 -0.31 -18.95 -21.97
N LEU A 202 0.68 -18.61 -21.14
CA LEU A 202 2.05 -19.14 -21.20
C LEU A 202 2.22 -20.53 -20.53
N ARG A 203 1.18 -21.05 -19.88
CA ARG A 203 1.15 -22.37 -19.24
C ARG A 203 0.35 -23.37 -20.06
#